data_AF-E9JC74-F1
#
_entry.id   AF-E9JC74-F1
#
_cell.length_a   1.000
_cell.length_b   1.000
_cell.length_c   1.000
_cell.angle_alpha   90.00
_cell.angle_beta   90.00
_cell.angle_gamma   90.00
#
_symmetry.space_group_name_H-M   'P 1'
#
loop_
_entity.id
_entity.type
_entity.pdbx_description
1 polymer ?
#
loop_
_entity_poly.entity_id
_entity_poly.type
_entity_poly.pdbx_seq_one_letter_code
_entity_poly.pdbx_strand_id
1 'polypeptide(L)' 'MLFMFELEHCVEHVYYTLHQSIATATEKFKYFVTFLHQNFAMNKPDATELLRKSYDKSSQIECELIAYAIDTIIYDALTT' A
#
# COMPACT_ATOMS: atom_id res chain seq x y z
N MET A 1 -35.82 -2.79 -17.12
CA MET A 1 -35.38 -1.50 -16.56
C MET A 1 -34.64 -1.70 -15.24
N LEU A 2 -35.17 -2.49 -14.28
CA LEU A 2 -34.48 -2.88 -13.04
C LEU A 2 -33.05 -3.43 -13.24
N PHE A 3 -32.84 -4.34 -14.18
CA PHE A 3 -31.51 -4.90 -14.47
C PHE A 3 -30.43 -3.84 -14.80
N MET A 4 -30.79 -2.77 -15.53
CA MET A 4 -29.82 -1.73 -15.89
C MET A 4 -29.42 -0.89 -14.68
N PHE A 5 -30.36 -0.62 -13.76
CA PHE A 5 -30.07 0.08 -12.51
C PHE A 5 -29.24 -0.77 -11.54
N GLU A 6 -29.51 -2.07 -11.46
CA GLU A 6 -28.69 -3.00 -10.66
C GLU A 6 -27.26 -3.10 -11.18
N LEU A 7 -27.10 -3.14 -12.51
CA LEU A 7 -25.79 -3.14 -13.15
C LEU A 7 -25.04 -1.83 -12.89
N GLU A 8 -25.71 -0.69 -13.02
CA GLU A 8 -25.13 0.64 -12.75
C GLU A 8 -24.64 0.75 -11.31
N HIS A 9 -25.46 0.34 -10.34
CA HIS A 9 -25.08 0.33 -8.92
C HIS A 9 -23.93 -0.64 -8.62
N CYS A 10 -23.90 -1.81 -9.27
CA CYS A 10 -22.80 -2.76 -9.13
C CYS A 10 -21.47 -2.17 -9.65
N VAL A 11 -21.51 -1.51 -10.82
CA VAL A 11 -20.33 -0.84 -11.40
C VAL A 11 -19.85 0.29 -10.50
N GLU A 12 -20.76 1.14 -10.00
CA GLU A 12 -20.42 2.23 -9.09
C GLU A 12 -19.80 1.70 -7.79
N HIS A 13 -20.37 0.64 -7.20
CA HIS A 13 -19.83 0.02 -6.00
C HIS A 13 -18.42 -0.54 -6.22
N VAL A 14 -18.19 -1.30 -7.30
CA VAL A 14 -16.87 -1.85 -7.64
C VAL A 14 -15.87 -0.72 -7.89
N TYR A 15 -16.26 0.33 -8.61
CA TYR A 15 -15.41 1.49 -8.86
C TYR A 15 -15.02 2.18 -7.55
N TYR A 16 -15.99 2.40 -6.66
CA TYR A 16 -15.74 3.03 -5.37
C TYR A 16 -14.79 2.20 -4.49
N THR A 17 -15.01 0.88 -4.41
CA THR A 17 -14.11 -0.03 -3.68
C THR A 17 -12.70 0.02 -4.25
N LEU A 18 -12.54 -0.05 -5.58
CA LEU A 18 -11.23 0.06 -6.22
C LEU A 18 -10.55 1.40 -5.90
N HIS A 19 -11.30 2.49 -5.97
CA HIS A 19 -10.79 3.82 -5.67
C HIS A 19 -10.30 3.92 -4.22
N GLN A 20 -11.06 3.39 -3.27
CA GLN A 20 -10.65 3.32 -1.86
C GLN A 20 -9.39 2.47 -1.66
N SER A 21 -9.33 1.28 -2.27
CA SER A 21 -8.14 0.42 -2.17
C SER A 21 -6.88 1.10 -2.70
N ILE A 22 -6.97 1.80 -3.84
CA ILE A 22 -5.85 2.57 -4.41
C ILE A 22 -5.42 3.70 -3.48
N ALA A 23 -6.38 4.43 -2.91
CA ALA A 23 -6.10 5.52 -1.98
C ALA A 23 -5.39 5.00 -0.72
N THR A 24 -5.89 3.92 -0.11
CA THR A 24 -5.27 3.30 1.06
C THR A 24 -3.89 2.73 0.75
N ALA A 25 -3.70 2.06 -0.39
CA ALA A 25 -2.39 1.57 -0.82
C ALA A 25 -1.39 2.72 -0.99
N THR A 26 -1.81 3.83 -1.59
CA THR A 26 -0.97 5.03 -1.77
C THR A 26 -0.57 5.65 -0.44
N GLU A 27 -1.52 5.76 0.50
CA GLU A 27 -1.25 6.28 1.84
C GLU A 27 -0.26 5.39 2.61
N LYS A 28 -0.48 4.07 2.59
CA LYS A 28 0.39 3.10 3.26
C LYS A 28 1.79 3.04 2.64
N PHE A 29 1.89 3.17 1.33
CA PHE A 29 3.18 3.32 0.66
C PHE A 29 3.96 4.53 1.20
N LYS A 30 3.34 5.72 1.21
CA LYS A 30 3.96 6.95 1.74
C LYS A 30 4.32 6.83 3.21
N TYR A 31 3.46 6.16 3.99
CA TYR A 31 3.72 5.86 5.40
C TYR A 31 5.01 5.03 5.55
N PHE A 32 5.18 3.96 4.78
CA PHE A 32 6.39 3.12 4.87
C PHE A 32 7.66 3.85 4.44
N VAL A 33 7.60 4.67 3.38
CA VAL A 33 8.73 5.52 2.98
C VAL A 33 9.13 6.46 4.12
N THR A 34 8.14 7.17 4.69
CA THR A 34 8.37 8.09 5.82
C THR A 34 8.90 7.37 7.05
N PHE A 35 8.36 6.18 7.36
CA PHE A 35 8.81 5.34 8.46
C PHE A 35 10.28 4.95 8.30
N LEU A 36 10.71 4.57 7.10
CA LEU A 36 12.12 4.24 6.84
C LEU A 36 13.05 5.44 6.99
N HIS A 37 12.65 6.61 6.49
CA HIS A 37 13.39 7.86 6.70
C HIS A 37 13.57 8.18 8.19
N GLN A 38 12.49 8.09 8.96
CA GLN A 38 12.49 8.42 10.39
C GLN A 38 13.32 7.43 11.22
N ASN A 39 13.47 6.19 10.75
CA ASN A 39 14.27 5.16 11.40
C ASN A 39 15.71 5.09 10.85
N PHE A 40 16.14 6.05 10.04
CA PHE A 40 17.49 6.15 9.48
C PHE A 40 17.95 4.84 8.81
N ALA A 41 17.09 4.22 8.00
CA ALA A 41 17.50 3.05 7.24
C ALA A 41 18.63 3.45 6.27
N MET A 42 19.81 2.84 6.40
CA MET A 42 21.01 3.21 5.63
C MET A 42 21.23 2.31 4.41
N ASN A 43 20.58 1.15 4.36
CA ASN A 43 20.75 0.16 3.30
C ASN A 43 19.50 -0.70 3.14
N LYS A 44 19.44 -1.43 2.02
CA LYS A 44 18.30 -2.29 1.67
C LYS A 44 18.03 -3.41 2.69
N PRO A 45 19.03 -4.17 3.19
CA PRO A 45 18.81 -5.18 4.23
C PRO A 45 18.14 -4.63 5.50
N ASP A 46 18.64 -3.52 6.04
CA ASP A 46 18.11 -2.91 7.26
C ASP A 46 16.70 -2.39 7.04
N ALA A 47 16.45 -1.73 5.91
CA ALA A 47 15.12 -1.25 5.52
C ALA A 47 14.10 -2.40 5.39
N THR A 48 14.52 -3.50 4.76
CA THR A 48 13.69 -4.70 4.59
C THR A 48 13.27 -5.28 5.94
N GLU A 49 14.22 -5.37 6.88
CA GLU A 49 13.97 -5.91 8.20
C GLU A 49 13.05 -5.00 9.05
N LEU A 50 13.26 -3.69 8.98
CA LEU A 50 12.40 -2.71 9.62
C LEU A 50 10.96 -2.82 9.12
N LEU A 51 10.75 -2.88 7.79
CA LEU A 51 9.42 -3.03 7.21
C LEU A 51 8.75 -4.34 7.64
N ARG A 52 9.47 -5.48 7.58
CA ARG A 52 8.93 -6.80 7.96
C ARG A 52 8.47 -6.88 9.42
N LYS A 53 9.09 -6.09 10.30
CA LYS A 53 8.73 -5.99 11.71
C LYS A 53 7.56 -5.04 11.96
N SER A 54 7.41 -3.99 11.17
CA SER A 54 6.47 -2.91 11.46
C SER A 54 5.10 -3.05 10.81
N TYR A 55 4.99 -3.70 9.64
CA TYR A 55 3.71 -3.78 8.93
C TYR A 55 2.66 -4.63 9.68
N ASP A 56 1.40 -4.24 9.53
CA ASP A 56 0.25 -4.98 10.03
C ASP A 56 -0.03 -6.19 9.15
N LYS A 57 0.22 -7.38 9.70
CA LYS A 57 0.01 -8.66 9.03
C LYS A 57 -1.46 -9.02 8.81
N SER A 58 -2.37 -8.31 9.48
CA SER A 58 -3.81 -8.45 9.27
C SER A 58 -4.35 -7.57 8.15
N SER A 59 -3.58 -6.55 7.75
CA SER A 59 -3.92 -5.65 6.64
C SER A 59 -3.50 -6.25 5.31
N GLN A 60 -4.49 -6.64 4.49
CA GLN A 60 -4.23 -7.20 3.15
C GLN A 60 -3.39 -6.24 2.29
N ILE A 61 -3.71 -4.94 2.31
CA ILE A 61 -3.00 -3.92 1.52
C ILE A 61 -1.54 -3.81 1.96
N GLU A 62 -1.27 -3.81 3.27
CA GLU A 62 0.12 -3.74 3.74
C GLU A 62 0.89 -5.01 3.38
N CYS A 63 0.28 -6.19 3.54
CA CYS A 63 0.87 -7.45 3.10
C CYS A 63 1.24 -7.44 1.61
N GLU A 64 0.34 -6.96 0.75
CA GLU A 64 0.59 -6.86 -0.70
C GLU A 64 1.70 -5.85 -1.02
N LEU A 65 1.72 -4.70 -0.33
CA LEU A 65 2.81 -3.72 -0.48
C LEU A 65 4.17 -4.30 -0.09
N ILE A 66 4.25 -5.04 1.03
CA ILE A 66 5.48 -5.70 1.47
C ILE A 66 5.87 -6.86 0.54
N ALA A 67 4.90 -7.57 -0.06
CA ALA A 67 5.18 -8.67 -0.98
C ALA A 67 5.68 -8.19 -2.35
N TYR A 68 5.07 -7.13 -2.90
CA TYR A 68 5.25 -6.74 -4.30
C TYR A 68 5.92 -5.38 -4.51
N ALA A 69 5.84 -4.47 -3.55
CA ALA A 69 6.34 -3.09 -3.70
C ALA A 69 7.51 -2.75 -2.75
N ILE A 70 7.99 -3.71 -1.96
CA ILE A 70 9.03 -3.47 -0.94
C ILE A 70 10.30 -2.84 -1.52
N ASP A 71 10.74 -3.30 -2.69
CA ASP A 71 11.93 -2.77 -3.35
C ASP A 71 11.73 -1.32 -3.81
N THR A 72 10.54 -0.97 -4.29
CA THR A 72 10.17 0.40 -4.67
C THR A 72 10.07 1.31 -3.45
N ILE A 73 9.45 0.84 -2.36
CA ILE A 73 9.37 1.58 -1.09
C ILE A 73 10.78 1.89 -0.57
N ILE A 74 11.66 0.88 -0.55
CA ILE A 74 13.03 1.04 -0.08
C ILE A 74 13.81 1.96 -1.01
N TYR A 75 13.64 1.82 -2.33
CA TYR A 75 14.28 2.71 -3.29
C TYR A 75 13.89 4.16 -3.02
N ASP A 76 12.59 4.47 -2.99
CA ASP A 76 12.07 5.81 -2.72
C ASP A 76 12.58 6.34 -1.37
N ALA A 77 12.68 5.49 -0.35
CA ALA A 77 13.16 5.85 0.98
C ALA A 77 14.68 6.00 1.13
N LEU A 78 15.47 5.53 0.18
CA LEU A 78 16.94 5.65 0.25
C LEU A 78 17.51 6.65 -0.76
N THR A 79 16.70 7.06 -1.74
CA THR A 79 17.13 8.01 -2.78
C THR A 79 16.51 9.40 -2.65
N THR A 80 15.51 9.58 -1.79
CA THR A 80 14.82 10.86 -1.55
C THR A 80 15.20 11.45 -0.20
#